data_AF-H3B1G6-F1
#
_entry.id   AF-H3B1G6-F1
#
_cell.length_a   1.000
_cell.length_b   1.000
_cell.length_c   1.000
_cell.angle_alpha   90.00
_cell.angle_beta   90.00
_cell.angle_gamma   90.00
#
_symmetry.space_group_name_H-M   'P 1'
#
loop_
_entity.id
_entity.type
_entity.pdbx_description
1 polymer ?
#
loop_
_entity_poly.entity_id
_entity_poly.type
_entity_poly.pdbx_seq_one_letter_code
_entity_poly.pdbx_strand_id
1 'polypeptide(L)'
;AGLVGSAYHIVAFQPNSALEAVTRATNGTVTMAALGAIFGMTTCLSAQIREKPDEGLNYFFGGCASGIFLGVRTHSYMTGTMSCLALGTIAGLTKTGKKEGWTFVAPPRL
;
A
#
# COMPACT_ATOMS: atom_id res chain seq x y z
N ALA A 1 4.24 -8.10 -2.18
CA ALA A 1 3.04 -8.30 -1.34
C ALA A 1 1.89 -8.99 -2.09
N GLY A 2 1.46 -8.51 -3.26
CA GLY A 2 0.32 -9.09 -3.99
C GLY A 2 0.44 -10.58 -4.35
N LEU A 3 1.64 -11.03 -4.76
CA LEU A 3 1.88 -12.45 -5.05
C LEU A 3 1.82 -13.33 -3.78
N VAL A 4 2.34 -12.83 -2.66
CA VAL A 4 2.32 -13.52 -1.36
C VAL A 4 0.88 -13.62 -0.84
N GLY A 5 0.11 -12.52 -0.90
CA GLY A 5 -1.30 -12.52 -0.54
C GLY A 5 -2.13 -13.47 -1.42
N SER A 6 -1.82 -13.53 -2.72
CA SER A 6 -2.45 -14.47 -3.64
C SER A 6 -2.08 -15.92 -3.34
N ALA A 7 -0.83 -16.19 -2.98
CA ALA A 7 -0.38 -17.53 -2.58
C ALA A 7 -1.12 -18.00 -1.31
N TYR A 8 -1.22 -17.16 -0.28
CA TYR A 8 -2.01 -17.47 0.92
C TYR A 8 -3.49 -17.66 0.61
N HIS A 9 -4.07 -16.82 -0.26
CA HIS A 9 -5.47 -16.94 -0.65
C HIS A 9 -5.76 -18.24 -1.40
N ILE A 10 -4.85 -18.70 -2.27
CA ILE A 10 -5.00 -19.97 -3.00
C ILE A 10 -4.84 -21.19 -2.07
N VAL A 11 -3.96 -21.10 -1.08
CA VAL A 11 -3.77 -22.16 -0.08
C VAL A 11 -4.95 -22.25 0.88
N ALA A 12 -5.49 -21.12 1.34
CA ALA A 12 -6.64 -21.08 2.26
C ALA A 12 -7.97 -21.39 1.57
N PHE A 13 -8.13 -20.97 0.30
CA PHE A 13 -9.31 -21.23 -0.52
C PHE A 13 -8.91 -21.88 -1.83
N GLN A 14 -8.93 -23.21 -1.86
CA GLN A 14 -8.60 -23.95 -3.07
C GLN A 14 -9.53 -23.55 -4.22
N PRO A 15 -8.97 -23.08 -5.36
CA PRO A 15 -9.76 -22.79 -6.54
C PRO A 15 -10.18 -24.08 -7.22
N ASN A 16 -11.39 -24.10 -7.79
CA ASN A 16 -11.92 -25.27 -8.50
C ASN A 16 -11.25 -25.50 -9.86
N SER A 17 -10.48 -24.52 -10.36
CA SER A 17 -9.76 -24.61 -11.63
C SER A 17 -8.44 -23.82 -11.63
N ALA A 18 -7.46 -24.29 -12.42
CA ALA A 18 -6.17 -23.63 -12.57
C ALA A 18 -6.29 -22.21 -13.18
N LEU A 19 -7.27 -22.01 -14.07
CA LEU A 19 -7.48 -20.74 -14.76
C LEU A 19 -8.07 -19.68 -13.82
N GLU A 20 -8.95 -20.10 -12.91
CA GLU A 20 -9.47 -19.25 -11.84
C GLU A 20 -8.37 -18.88 -10.83
N ALA A 21 -7.47 -19.82 -10.51
CA ALA A 21 -6.30 -19.56 -9.66
C ALA A 21 -5.40 -18.46 -10.25
N VAL A 22 -5.06 -18.58 -11.54
CA VAL A 22 -4.22 -17.60 -12.24
C VAL A 22 -4.91 -16.24 -12.33
N THR A 23 -6.21 -16.21 -12.63
CA THR A 23 -6.98 -14.96 -12.73
C THR A 23 -7.03 -14.24 -11.38
N ARG A 24 -7.29 -14.97 -10.28
CA ARG A 24 -7.30 -14.42 -8.92
C ARG A 24 -5.91 -13.91 -8.53
N ALA A 25 -4.85 -14.67 -8.79
CA ALA A 25 -3.48 -14.25 -8.48
C ALA A 25 -3.05 -13.01 -9.28
N THR A 26 -3.43 -12.95 -10.55
CA THR A 26 -3.13 -11.82 -11.44
C THR A 26 -3.85 -10.57 -10.95
N ASN A 27 -5.15 -10.66 -10.67
CA ASN A 27 -5.91 -9.52 -10.15
C ASN A 27 -5.36 -9.01 -8.81
N GLY A 28 -5.03 -9.91 -7.87
CA GLY A 28 -4.41 -9.54 -6.59
C GLY A 28 -3.01 -8.93 -6.74
N THR A 29 -2.22 -9.40 -7.71
CA THR A 29 -0.87 -8.88 -7.93
C THR A 29 -0.88 -7.52 -8.63
N VAL A 30 -1.70 -7.38 -9.68
CA VAL A 30 -1.82 -6.13 -10.45
C VAL A 30 -2.41 -5.00 -9.60
N THR A 31 -3.41 -5.30 -8.76
CA THR A 31 -3.96 -4.30 -7.82
C THR A 31 -2.89 -3.79 -6.88
N MET A 32 -2.14 -4.68 -6.23
CA MET A 32 -1.06 -4.28 -5.31
C MET A 32 0.10 -3.57 -6.02
N ALA A 33 0.43 -3.95 -7.26
CA ALA A 33 1.42 -3.24 -8.07
C ALA A 33 0.97 -1.82 -8.40
N ALA A 34 -0.29 -1.65 -8.80
CA ALA A 34 -0.86 -0.33 -9.09
C ALA A 34 -0.90 0.57 -7.84
N LEU A 35 -1.21 0.01 -6.67
CA LEU A 35 -1.14 0.76 -5.40
C LEU A 35 0.26 1.30 -5.13
N GLY A 36 1.30 0.48 -5.31
CA GLY A 36 2.69 0.90 -5.16
C GLY A 36 3.11 1.97 -6.17
N ALA A 37 2.68 1.84 -7.43
CA ALA A 37 2.95 2.82 -8.47
C ALA A 37 2.30 4.17 -8.18
N ILE A 38 1.02 4.17 -7.81
CA ILE A 38 0.27 5.39 -7.46
C ILE A 38 0.91 6.05 -6.24
N PHE A 39 1.19 5.28 -5.18
CA PHE A 39 1.86 5.76 -3.99
C PHE A 39 3.20 6.45 -4.31
N GLY A 40 4.05 5.80 -5.13
CA GLY A 40 5.35 6.33 -5.52
C GLY A 40 5.24 7.61 -6.34
N MET A 41 4.39 7.62 -7.37
CA MET A 41 4.21 8.79 -8.24
C MET A 41 3.65 9.98 -7.48
N THR A 42 2.63 9.77 -6.65
CA THR A 42 1.99 10.83 -5.88
C THR A 42 2.90 11.38 -4.79
N THR A 43 3.68 10.52 -4.11
CA THR A 43 4.69 10.97 -3.13
C THR A 43 5.81 11.76 -3.81
N CYS A 44 6.27 11.32 -4.98
CA CYS A 44 7.30 12.05 -5.73
C CYS A 44 6.75 13.41 -6.20
N LEU A 45 5.58 13.43 -6.82
CA LEU A 45 4.97 14.64 -7.35
C LEU A 45 4.65 15.65 -6.24
N SER A 46 4.13 15.19 -5.10
CA SER A 46 3.88 16.06 -3.94
C SER A 46 5.17 16.63 -3.35
N ALA A 47 6.27 15.86 -3.34
CA ALA A 47 7.57 16.37 -2.93
C ALA A 47 8.12 17.44 -3.89
N GLN A 48 7.91 17.28 -5.21
CA GLN A 48 8.32 18.26 -6.22
C GLN A 48 7.50 19.56 -6.12
N ILE A 49 6.17 19.46 -6.00
CA ILE A 49 5.28 20.64 -5.94
C ILE A 49 5.54 21.50 -4.70
N ARG A 50 5.92 20.86 -3.59
CA ARG A 50 5.98 21.50 -2.27
C ARG A 50 7.41 21.84 -1.83
N GLU A 51 8.43 21.46 -2.63
CA GLU A 51 9.88 21.60 -2.38
C GLU A 51 10.35 21.17 -0.98
N LYS A 52 9.51 20.44 -0.24
CA LYS A 52 9.72 20.01 1.13
C LYS A 52 9.69 18.49 1.20
N PRO A 53 10.81 17.80 0.93
CA PRO A 53 10.88 16.33 0.91
C PRO A 53 10.69 15.67 2.29
N ASP A 54 10.61 16.50 3.33
CA ASP A 54 10.74 16.13 4.72
C ASP A 54 9.45 16.15 5.53
N GLU A 55 8.35 16.63 4.96
CA GLU A 55 7.08 16.59 5.64
C GLU A 55 6.44 15.21 5.46
N GLY A 56 6.10 14.52 6.57
CA GLY A 56 5.36 13.25 6.55
C GLY A 56 4.00 13.36 5.84
N LEU A 57 3.52 14.59 5.62
CA LEU A 57 2.32 14.91 4.85
C LEU A 57 2.40 14.47 3.38
N ASN A 58 3.57 14.49 2.74
CA ASN A 58 3.69 14.04 1.34
C ASN A 58 3.43 12.54 1.20
N TYR A 59 3.90 11.77 2.19
CA TYR A 59 3.63 10.33 2.28
C TYR A 59 2.17 10.05 2.65
N PHE A 60 1.52 10.94 3.41
CA PHE A 60 0.08 10.85 3.67
C PHE A 60 -0.75 11.01 2.39
N PHE A 61 -0.43 11.99 1.53
CA PHE A 61 -1.13 12.14 0.24
C PHE A 61 -0.93 10.92 -0.66
N GLY A 62 0.28 10.35 -0.68
CA GLY A 62 0.51 9.12 -1.43
C GLY A 62 -0.25 7.92 -0.89
N GLY A 63 -0.28 7.77 0.43
CA GLY A 63 -1.07 6.74 1.11
C GLY A 63 -2.57 6.89 0.83
N CYS A 64 -3.09 8.13 0.89
CA CYS A 64 -4.48 8.41 0.60
C CYS A 64 -4.86 8.13 -0.86
N ALA A 65 -4.03 8.57 -1.82
CA ALA A 65 -4.27 8.32 -3.24
C ALA A 65 -4.28 6.82 -3.57
N SER A 66 -3.36 6.06 -2.97
CA SER A 66 -3.36 4.60 -3.11
C SER A 66 -4.60 3.97 -2.43
N GLY A 67 -5.03 4.43 -1.25
CA GLY A 67 -6.24 3.95 -0.59
C GLY A 67 -7.52 4.22 -1.39
N ILE A 68 -7.66 5.40 -1.98
CA ILE A 68 -8.78 5.71 -2.87
C ILE A 68 -8.79 4.76 -4.07
N PHE A 69 -7.63 4.47 -4.67
CA PHE A 69 -7.54 3.52 -5.78
C PHE A 69 -7.96 2.09 -5.35
N LEU A 70 -7.61 1.67 -4.14
CA LEU A 70 -8.11 0.41 -3.59
C LEU A 70 -9.64 0.42 -3.46
N GLY A 71 -10.21 1.53 -2.96
CA GLY A 71 -11.66 1.74 -2.89
C GLY A 71 -12.36 1.63 -4.24
N VAL A 72 -11.77 2.22 -5.29
CA VAL A 72 -12.25 2.11 -6.68
C VAL A 72 -12.19 0.65 -7.15
N ARG A 73 -11.10 -0.07 -6.89
CA ARG A 73 -10.96 -1.48 -7.23
C ARG A 73 -11.96 -2.39 -6.51
N THR A 74 -12.33 -2.05 -5.28
CA THR A 74 -13.33 -2.78 -4.50
C THR A 74 -14.76 -2.25 -4.68
N HIS A 75 -14.97 -1.25 -5.55
CA HIS A 75 -16.26 -0.58 -5.78
C HIS A 75 -16.95 -0.10 -4.48
N SER A 76 -16.17 0.39 -3.52
CA SER A 76 -16.68 0.77 -2.19
C SER A 76 -16.06 2.09 -1.72
N TYR A 77 -16.92 3.11 -1.61
CA TYR A 77 -16.54 4.43 -1.08
C TYR A 77 -16.06 4.35 0.36
N MET A 78 -16.76 3.56 1.19
CA MET A 78 -16.39 3.37 2.59
C MET A 78 -15.00 2.73 2.74
N THR A 79 -14.70 1.74 1.90
CA THR A 79 -13.37 1.11 1.87
C THR A 79 -12.31 2.09 1.41
N GLY A 80 -12.62 2.96 0.44
CA GLY A 80 -11.72 4.03 -0.04
C GLY A 80 -11.37 5.05 1.05
N THR A 81 -12.35 5.54 1.80
CA THR A 81 -12.10 6.52 2.88
C THR A 81 -11.32 5.89 4.03
N MET A 82 -11.72 4.70 4.48
CA MET A 82 -11.02 3.99 5.55
C MET A 82 -9.58 3.65 5.17
N SER A 83 -9.37 3.15 3.95
CA SER A 83 -8.03 2.83 3.47
C SER A 83 -7.18 4.07 3.22
N CYS A 84 -7.75 5.20 2.79
CA CYS A 84 -7.01 6.46 2.68
C CYS A 84 -6.47 6.89 4.05
N LEU A 85 -7.30 6.87 5.10
CA LEU A 85 -6.87 7.23 6.45
C LEU A 85 -5.86 6.22 7.00
N ALA A 86 -6.14 4.92 6.86
CA ALA A 86 -5.26 3.87 7.37
C ALA A 86 -3.89 3.87 6.66
N LEU A 87 -3.87 3.82 5.33
CA LEU A 87 -2.62 3.81 4.56
C LEU A 87 -1.90 5.16 4.60
N GLY A 88 -2.65 6.27 4.62
CA GLY A 88 -2.09 7.61 4.78
C GLY A 88 -1.37 7.78 6.11
N THR A 89 -2.00 7.39 7.23
CA THR A 89 -1.39 7.47 8.56
C THR A 89 -0.17 6.56 8.68
N ILE A 90 -0.26 5.31 8.21
CA ILE A 90 0.88 4.37 8.20
C ILE A 90 2.05 4.92 7.36
N ALA A 91 1.77 5.48 6.18
CA ALA A 91 2.79 6.07 5.32
C ALA A 91 3.45 7.31 5.96
N GLY A 92 2.66 8.16 6.61
CA GLY A 92 3.17 9.29 7.39
C GLY A 92 4.07 8.82 8.54
N LEU A 93 3.60 7.85 9.33
CA LEU A 93 4.34 7.29 10.47
C LEU A 93 5.63 6.58 10.05
N THR A 94 5.63 5.85 8.94
CA THR A 94 6.85 5.21 8.43
C THR A 94 7.91 6.23 7.99
N LYS A 95 7.50 7.37 7.41
CA LYS A 95 8.43 8.46 7.10
C LYS A 95 8.95 9.14 8.36
N THR A 96 8.10 9.41 9.36
CA THR A 96 8.51 9.97 10.66
C THR A 96 9.45 9.01 11.40
N GLY A 97 9.13 7.73 11.47
CA GLY A 97 9.99 6.71 12.07
C GLY A 97 11.33 6.58 11.37
N LYS A 98 11.39 6.72 10.04
CA LYS A 98 12.66 6.76 9.31
C LYS A 98 13.50 8.00 9.64
N LYS A 99 12.87 9.14 9.91
CA LYS A 99 13.54 10.38 10.32
C LYS A 99 14.07 10.32 11.74
N GLU A 100 13.30 9.73 12.64
CA GLU A 100 13.67 9.57 14.05
C GLU A 100 14.51 8.32 14.35
N GLY A 101 14.82 7.51 13.33
CA GLY A 101 15.67 6.33 13.47
C GLY A 101 15.01 5.16 14.22
N TRP A 102 13.68 5.07 14.20
CA TRP A 102 12.95 3.98 14.83
C TRP A 102 13.36 2.63 14.24
N THR A 103 13.85 1.74 15.08
CA THR A 103 14.25 0.37 14.70
C THR A 103 13.09 -0.58 14.98
N PHE A 104 12.30 -0.89 13.96
CA PHE A 104 11.18 -1.85 14.07
C PHE A 104 11.64 -3.29 14.37
N VAL A 105 12.83 -3.64 13.89
CA VAL A 105 13.50 -4.91 14.18
C VAL A 105 14.86 -4.55 14.75
N ALA A 106 14.90 -4.26 16.05
CA ALA A 106 16.16 -4.04 16.72
C ALA A 106 16.97 -5.36 16.70
N PRO A 107 18.27 -5.32 16.38
CA PRO A 107 19.13 -6.47 16.63
C PRO A 107 19.06 -6.81 18.13
N PRO A 108 19.07 -8.10 18.53
CA PRO A 108 19.07 -8.48 19.93
C PRO A 108 20.27 -7.79 20.60
N ARG A 109 19.98 -6.94 21.59
CA ARG A 109 21.03 -6.29 22.38
C ARG A 109 21.49 -7.28 23.42
N LEU A 110 22.74 -7.73 23.30
CA LEU A 110 23.49 -8.43 24.34
C LEU A 110 23.92 -7.44 25.41
#